data_AF-A0A261KQB4-F1
#
_entry.id   AF-A0A261KQB4-F1
#
_cell.length_a   1.000
_cell.length_b   1.000
_cell.length_c   1.000
_cell.angle_alpha   90.00
_cell.angle_beta   90.00
_cell.angle_gamma   90.00
#
_symmetry.space_group_name_H-M   'P 1'
#
loop_
_entity.id
_entity.type
_entity.pdbx_description
1 polymer ?
#
loop_
_entity_poly.entity_id
_entity_poly.type
_entity_poly.pdbx_seq_one_letter_code
_entity_poly.pdbx_strand_id
1 'polypeptide(L)'
;ELTAIIASFFVGMATSIVPAFKIEDFGLRIIFITITVTVLWVVAMLVTPQESDATLEEFYRRSLPGGPGWQRQRAATGLAPAQNLAKDLQKVLASILLLFGALLGTGGFLLLKPNIGWIFLIIAVFSGMWLRQLNKSKILPMPRPGLDDDDLL
;
A
#
# COMPACT_ATOMS: atom_id res chain seq x y z
N GLU A 1 3.79 -10.45 6.98
CA GLU A 1 5.03 -9.93 6.33
C GLU A 1 6.24 -10.81 6.61
N LEU A 2 6.50 -11.16 7.87
CA LEU A 2 7.63 -12.00 8.29
C LEU A 2 7.72 -13.34 7.54
N THR A 3 6.59 -14.03 7.34
CA THR A 3 6.52 -15.26 6.53
C THR A 3 7.00 -15.06 5.09
N ALA A 4 6.64 -13.95 4.44
CA ALA A 4 7.04 -13.69 3.06
C ALA A 4 8.54 -13.41 2.95
N ILE A 5 9.11 -12.70 3.93
CA ILE A 5 10.55 -12.39 3.98
C ILE A 5 11.35 -13.67 4.20
N ILE A 6 10.96 -14.47 5.19
CA ILE A 6 11.62 -15.74 5.50
C ILE A 6 11.48 -16.72 4.32
N ALA A 7 10.26 -16.90 3.80
CA ALA A 7 10.02 -17.80 2.67
C ALA A 7 10.81 -17.39 1.43
N SER A 8 10.84 -16.10 1.07
CA SER A 8 11.58 -15.63 -0.10
C SER A 8 13.08 -15.84 0.02
N PHE A 9 13.66 -15.64 1.21
CA PHE A 9 15.06 -15.94 1.47
C PHE A 9 15.38 -17.42 1.27
N PHE A 10 14.62 -18.34 1.88
CA PHE A 10 14.89 -19.77 1.78
C PHE A 10 14.59 -20.36 0.41
N VAL A 11 13.49 -19.95 -0.24
CA VAL A 11 13.14 -20.42 -1.59
C VAL A 11 14.13 -19.88 -2.63
N GLY A 12 14.54 -18.61 -2.52
CA GLY A 12 15.57 -18.02 -3.38
C GLY A 12 16.94 -18.69 -3.20
N MET A 13 17.32 -19.03 -1.97
CA MET A 13 18.56 -19.74 -1.68
C MET A 13 18.54 -21.18 -2.23
N ALA A 14 17.46 -21.92 -1.99
CA ALA A 14 17.33 -23.30 -2.44
C ALA A 14 17.39 -23.42 -3.97
N THR A 15 16.68 -22.55 -4.69
CA THR A 15 16.65 -22.52 -6.16
C THR A 15 17.97 -22.03 -6.80
N SER A 16 18.88 -21.45 -6.01
CA SER A 16 20.16 -20.94 -6.48
C SER A 16 21.33 -21.89 -6.18
N ILE A 17 21.35 -22.50 -4.98
CA ILE A 17 22.50 -23.26 -4.47
C ILE A 17 22.30 -24.78 -4.59
N VAL A 18 21.07 -25.27 -4.48
CA VAL A 18 20.81 -26.73 -4.46
C VAL A 18 20.74 -27.26 -5.89
N PRO A 19 21.63 -28.17 -6.32
CA PRO A 19 21.68 -28.64 -7.71
C PRO A 19 20.38 -29.30 -8.18
N ALA A 20 19.64 -29.94 -7.27
CA ALA A 20 18.35 -30.59 -7.57
C ALA A 20 17.20 -29.62 -7.91
N PHE A 21 17.31 -28.35 -7.49
CA PHE A 21 16.27 -27.32 -7.70
C PHE A 21 16.80 -26.10 -8.47
N LYS A 22 17.99 -26.21 -9.07
CA LYS A 22 18.63 -25.12 -9.79
C LYS A 22 17.87 -24.85 -11.08
N ILE A 23 17.22 -23.69 -11.15
CA ILE A 23 16.54 -23.22 -12.37
C ILE A 23 17.51 -22.27 -13.07
N GLU A 24 18.15 -22.71 -14.15
CA GLU A 24 19.19 -21.91 -14.83
C GLU A 24 18.63 -20.65 -15.50
N ASP A 25 17.41 -20.74 -16.02
CA ASP A 25 16.71 -19.60 -16.58
C ASP A 25 16.27 -18.61 -15.48
N PHE A 26 16.74 -17.38 -15.59
CA PHE A 26 16.49 -16.33 -14.62
C PHE A 26 15.00 -15.94 -14.55
N GLY A 27 14.30 -15.88 -15.68
CA GLY A 27 12.89 -15.51 -15.74
C GLY A 27 12.00 -16.56 -15.08
N LEU A 28 12.22 -17.84 -15.42
CA LEU A 28 11.51 -18.96 -14.79
C LEU A 28 11.80 -19.04 -13.29
N ARG A 29 13.04 -18.75 -12.88
CA ARG A 29 13.40 -18.73 -11.45
C ARG A 29 12.59 -17.68 -10.68
N ILE A 30 12.49 -16.45 -11.20
CA ILE A 30 11.71 -15.39 -10.53
C ILE A 30 10.23 -15.74 -10.45
N ILE A 31 9.65 -16.26 -11.54
CA ILE A 31 8.24 -16.67 -11.57
C ILE A 31 7.98 -17.75 -10.51
N PHE A 32 8.85 -18.76 -10.45
CA PHE A 32 8.73 -19.86 -9.48
C PHE A 32 8.84 -19.37 -8.03
N ILE A 33 9.84 -18.54 -7.72
CA ILE A 33 10.01 -17.97 -6.37
C ILE A 33 8.77 -17.16 -5.99
N THR A 34 8.30 -16.29 -6.90
CA THR A 34 7.14 -15.42 -6.65
C THR A 34 5.90 -16.25 -6.31
N ILE A 35 5.56 -17.23 -7.14
CA ILE A 35 4.39 -18.09 -6.92
C ILE A 35 4.52 -18.84 -5.60
N THR A 36 5.67 -19.45 -5.33
CA THR A 36 5.90 -20.24 -4.12
C THR A 36 5.77 -19.39 -2.85
N VAL A 37 6.38 -18.20 -2.85
CA VAL A 37 6.30 -17.27 -1.71
C VAL A 37 4.88 -16.77 -1.51
N THR A 38 4.16 -16.45 -2.59
CA THR A 38 2.75 -16.04 -2.51
C THR A 38 1.89 -17.14 -1.89
N VAL A 39 2.04 -18.40 -2.32
CA VAL A 39 1.29 -19.53 -1.75
C VAL A 39 1.60 -19.70 -0.27
N LEU A 40 2.88 -19.72 0.12
CA LEU A 40 3.29 -19.84 1.53
C LEU A 40 2.72 -18.69 2.39
N TRP A 41 2.74 -17.47 1.84
CA TRP A 41 2.18 -16.30 2.52
C TRP A 41 0.66 -16.41 2.69
N VAL A 42 -0.09 -16.80 1.65
CA VAL A 42 -1.55 -16.99 1.73
C VAL A 42 -1.90 -18.08 2.73
N VAL A 43 -1.20 -19.21 2.71
CA VAL A 43 -1.42 -20.30 3.68
C VAL A 43 -1.21 -19.80 5.11
N ALA A 44 -0.11 -19.09 5.37
CA ALA A 44 0.14 -18.52 6.69
C ALA A 44 -0.93 -17.50 7.10
N MET A 45 -1.42 -16.68 6.17
CA MET A 45 -2.50 -15.73 6.42
C MET A 45 -3.81 -16.44 6.82
N LEU A 46 -4.14 -17.56 6.16
CA LEU A 46 -5.36 -18.31 6.44
C LEU A 46 -5.28 -19.16 7.72
N VAL A 47 -4.08 -19.64 8.07
CA VAL A 47 -3.84 -20.44 9.29
C VAL A 47 -3.77 -19.57 10.55
N THR A 48 -3.34 -18.31 10.41
CA THR A 48 -3.24 -17.39 11.55
C THR A 48 -4.65 -17.00 12.01
N PRO A 49 -4.97 -17.13 13.32
CA PRO A 49 -6.29 -16.78 13.83
C PRO A 49 -6.60 -15.30 13.61
N GLN A 50 -7.86 -15.02 13.31
CA GLN A 50 -8.37 -13.65 13.20
C GLN A 50 -8.43 -13.01 14.59
N GLU A 51 -8.17 -11.70 14.65
CA GLU A 51 -8.29 -10.92 15.88
C GLU A 51 -9.73 -10.91 16.41
N SER A 52 -9.88 -10.71 17.72
CA SER A 52 -11.20 -10.67 18.36
C SER A 52 -12.01 -9.45 17.92
N ASP A 53 -13.35 -9.57 17.87
CA ASP A 53 -14.25 -8.46 17.53
C ASP A 53 -14.03 -7.24 18.45
N ALA A 54 -13.74 -7.45 19.74
CA ALA A 54 -13.45 -6.38 20.69
C ALA A 54 -12.17 -5.60 20.32
N THR A 55 -11.11 -6.30 19.89
CA THR A 55 -9.87 -5.65 19.41
C THR A 55 -10.15 -4.82 18.15
N LEU A 56 -10.96 -5.35 17.22
CA LEU A 56 -11.32 -4.67 15.98
C LEU A 56 -12.17 -3.42 16.22
N GLU A 57 -13.09 -3.45 17.18
CA GLU A 57 -13.91 -2.29 17.55
C GLU A 57 -13.06 -1.20 18.20
N GLU A 58 -12.15 -1.56 19.11
CA GLU A 58 -11.22 -0.59 19.73
C GLU A 58 -10.29 0.04 18.68
N PHE A 59 -9.79 -0.76 17.75
CA PHE A 59 -9.03 -0.26 16.60
C PHE A 59 -9.86 0.69 15.73
N TYR A 60 -11.12 0.33 15.46
CA TYR A 60 -12.04 1.14 14.67
C TYR A 60 -12.32 2.50 15.33
N ARG A 61 -12.54 2.54 16.66
CA ARG A 61 -12.74 3.78 17.42
C ARG A 61 -11.54 4.73 17.32
N ARG A 62 -10.32 4.19 17.29
CA ARG A 62 -9.07 4.99 17.24
C ARG A 62 -8.74 5.51 15.85
N SER A 63 -8.95 4.69 14.82
CA SER A 63 -8.46 4.99 13.47
C SER A 63 -9.55 5.46 12.50
N LEU A 64 -10.83 5.24 12.83
CA LEU A 64 -12.02 5.54 12.02
C LEU A 64 -11.79 5.25 10.52
N PRO A 65 -11.35 4.02 10.18
CA PRO A 65 -10.89 3.69 8.84
C PRO A 65 -12.06 3.75 7.85
N GLY A 66 -11.78 4.28 6.66
CA GLY A 66 -12.73 4.26 5.55
C GLY A 66 -12.75 2.90 4.85
N GLY A 67 -13.93 2.45 4.41
CA GLY A 67 -14.04 1.33 3.45
C GLY A 67 -15.20 0.36 3.66
N PRO A 68 -15.48 -0.50 2.66
CA PRO A 68 -16.56 -1.49 2.73
C PRO A 68 -16.29 -2.62 3.73
N GLY A 69 -15.03 -2.98 3.97
CA GLY A 69 -14.66 -4.06 4.91
C GLY A 69 -15.00 -3.78 6.38
N TRP A 70 -15.24 -2.52 6.74
CA TRP A 70 -15.54 -2.09 8.12
C TRP A 70 -17.03 -1.85 8.37
N GLN A 71 -17.93 -2.33 7.50
CA GLN A 71 -19.38 -2.13 7.68
C GLN A 71 -19.91 -2.73 8.99
N ARG A 72 -19.41 -3.90 9.40
CA ARG A 72 -19.81 -4.57 10.64
C ARG A 72 -19.41 -3.76 11.88
N GLN A 73 -18.16 -3.33 11.95
CA GLN A 73 -17.63 -2.52 13.07
C GLN A 73 -18.23 -1.11 13.08
N ARG A 74 -18.58 -0.56 11.91
CA ARG A 74 -19.37 0.68 11.81
C ARG A 74 -20.75 0.55 12.43
N ALA A 75 -21.47 -0.51 12.10
CA ALA A 75 -22.80 -0.77 12.67
C ALA A 75 -22.72 -1.01 14.19
N ALA A 76 -21.66 -1.69 14.66
CA ALA A 76 -21.46 -1.99 16.08
C ALA A 76 -21.05 -0.76 16.91
N THR A 77 -20.21 0.14 16.37
CA THR A 77 -19.69 1.30 17.11
C THR A 77 -20.49 2.59 16.91
N GLY A 78 -21.28 2.68 15.83
CA GLY A 78 -22.06 3.88 15.49
C GLY A 78 -21.23 5.08 14.99
N LEU A 79 -19.91 4.94 14.84
CA LEU A 79 -19.02 6.04 14.47
C LEU A 79 -18.85 6.17 12.95
N ALA A 80 -19.01 7.39 12.43
CA ALA A 80 -18.81 7.70 11.02
C ALA A 80 -17.31 7.65 10.63
N PRO A 81 -16.96 7.14 9.44
CA PRO A 81 -15.58 7.08 8.99
C PRO A 81 -15.04 8.50 8.75
N ALA A 82 -13.87 8.80 9.32
CA ALA A 82 -13.19 10.08 9.13
C ALA A 82 -12.46 10.15 7.78
N GLN A 83 -12.13 8.99 7.21
CA GLN A 83 -11.34 8.86 5.98
C GLN A 83 -12.22 8.59 4.76
N ASN A 84 -11.90 9.26 3.65
CA ASN A 84 -12.53 9.00 2.36
C ASN A 84 -11.61 8.10 1.53
N LEU A 85 -11.92 6.80 1.52
CA LEU A 85 -11.13 5.78 0.83
C LEU A 85 -10.89 6.10 -0.65
N ALA A 86 -11.87 6.66 -1.35
CA ALA A 86 -11.72 7.01 -2.77
C ALA A 86 -10.68 8.13 -2.96
N LYS A 87 -10.67 9.12 -2.07
CA LYS A 87 -9.69 10.20 -2.07
C LYS A 87 -8.30 9.68 -1.73
N ASP A 88 -8.19 8.79 -0.76
CA ASP A 88 -6.90 8.21 -0.37
C ASP A 88 -6.34 7.32 -1.47
N LEU A 89 -7.18 6.56 -2.19
CA LEU A 89 -6.77 5.82 -3.37
C LEU A 89 -6.26 6.75 -4.49
N GLN A 90 -6.91 7.89 -4.72
CA GLN A 90 -6.43 8.90 -5.66
C GLN A 90 -5.08 9.48 -5.25
N LYS A 91 -4.86 9.74 -3.95
CA LYS A 91 -3.56 10.20 -3.44
C LYS A 91 -2.46 9.16 -3.65
N VAL A 92 -2.76 7.88 -3.40
CA VAL A 92 -1.82 6.78 -3.65
C VAL A 92 -1.47 6.70 -5.13
N LEU A 93 -2.47 6.73 -6.02
CA LEU A 93 -2.25 6.68 -7.45
C LEU A 93 -1.42 7.88 -7.95
N ALA A 94 -1.76 9.10 -7.52
CA ALA A 94 -1.00 10.30 -7.86
C ALA A 94 0.44 10.23 -7.34
N SER A 95 0.65 9.65 -6.15
CA SER A 95 2.00 9.46 -5.58
C SER A 95 2.81 8.42 -6.36
N ILE A 96 2.20 7.32 -6.79
CA ILE A 96 2.84 6.29 -7.64
C ILE A 96 3.26 6.91 -8.97
N LEU A 97 2.35 7.64 -9.64
CA LEU A 97 2.65 8.29 -10.92
C LEU A 97 3.74 9.35 -10.80
N LEU A 98 3.75 10.11 -9.70
CA LEU A 98 4.81 11.07 -9.41
C LEU A 98 6.17 10.36 -9.22
N LEU A 99 6.20 9.30 -8.40
CA LEU A 99 7.42 8.55 -8.10
C LEU A 99 8.00 7.90 -9.37
N PHE A 100 7.20 7.13 -10.10
CA PHE A 100 7.66 6.47 -11.32
C PHE A 100 7.90 7.44 -12.47
N GLY A 101 7.10 8.50 -12.58
CA GLY A 101 7.33 9.57 -13.56
C GLY A 101 8.67 10.27 -13.33
N ALA A 102 9.01 10.58 -12.08
CA ALA A 102 10.32 11.14 -11.75
C ALA A 102 11.45 10.15 -12.06
N LEU A 103 11.33 8.89 -11.61
CA LEU A 103 12.33 7.85 -11.81
C LEU A 103 12.60 7.59 -13.31
N LEU A 104 11.54 7.37 -14.10
CA LEU A 104 11.64 7.08 -15.52
C LEU A 104 12.01 8.33 -16.33
N GLY A 105 11.58 9.51 -15.89
CA GLY A 105 11.98 10.79 -16.47
C GLY A 105 13.48 11.02 -16.35
N THR A 106 14.00 10.94 -15.12
CA THR A 106 15.44 11.04 -14.85
C THR A 106 16.21 9.94 -15.59
N GLY A 107 15.73 8.70 -15.56
CA GLY A 107 16.33 7.59 -16.33
C GLY A 107 16.37 7.85 -17.83
N GLY A 108 15.30 8.40 -18.41
CA GLY A 108 15.23 8.74 -19.83
C GLY A 108 16.28 9.77 -20.25
N PHE A 109 16.51 10.80 -19.44
CA PHE A 109 17.57 11.78 -19.70
C PHE A 109 18.97 11.18 -19.55
N LEU A 110 19.20 10.36 -18.51
CA LEU A 110 20.49 9.68 -18.30
C LEU A 110 20.85 8.71 -19.42
N LEU A 111 19.85 8.06 -20.03
CA LEU A 111 20.04 7.14 -21.15
C LEU A 111 20.08 7.81 -22.53
N LEU A 112 20.21 9.15 -22.58
CA LEU A 112 20.17 9.95 -23.81
C LEU A 112 18.92 9.70 -24.67
N LYS A 113 17.79 9.37 -24.05
CA LYS A 113 16.48 9.22 -24.69
C LYS A 113 15.55 10.36 -24.26
N PRO A 114 15.77 11.60 -24.77
CA PRO A 114 15.07 12.79 -24.28
C PRO A 114 13.55 12.70 -24.46
N ASN A 115 13.06 12.04 -25.51
CA ASN A 115 11.63 11.87 -25.74
C ASN A 115 10.95 11.14 -24.57
N ILE A 116 11.57 10.08 -24.07
CA ILE A 116 11.07 9.32 -22.92
C ILE A 116 11.18 10.17 -21.64
N GLY A 117 12.31 10.85 -21.46
CA GLY A 117 12.54 11.74 -20.33
C GLY A 117 11.44 12.81 -20.20
N TRP A 118 11.11 13.49 -21.29
CA TRP A 118 10.07 14.51 -21.31
C TRP A 118 8.67 13.96 -21.05
N ILE A 119 8.30 12.83 -21.65
CA ILE A 119 6.97 12.21 -21.43
C ILE A 119 6.78 11.91 -19.93
N PHE A 120 7.74 11.25 -19.29
CA PHE A 120 7.62 10.88 -17.89
C PHE A 120 7.77 12.08 -16.94
N LEU A 121 8.56 13.10 -17.32
CA LEU A 121 8.62 14.35 -16.57
C LEU A 121 7.27 15.08 -16.56
N ILE A 122 6.59 15.14 -17.70
CA ILE A 122 5.25 15.74 -17.80
C ILE A 122 4.26 14.98 -16.89
N ILE A 123 4.27 13.65 -16.93
CA ILE A 123 3.45 12.80 -16.05
C ILE A 123 3.75 13.09 -14.57
N ALA A 124 5.04 13.23 -14.21
CA ALA A 124 5.44 13.55 -12.85
C ALA A 124 4.89 14.90 -12.39
N VAL A 125 5.02 15.95 -13.22
CA VAL A 125 4.53 17.30 -12.90
C VAL A 125 3.01 17.30 -12.72
N PHE A 126 2.26 16.72 -13.66
CA PHE A 126 0.79 16.64 -13.55
C PHE A 126 0.35 15.86 -12.32
N SER A 127 1.00 14.74 -12.03
CA SER A 127 0.70 13.91 -10.86
C SER A 127 1.02 14.63 -9.56
N GLY A 128 2.12 15.37 -9.50
CA GLY A 128 2.47 16.23 -8.36
C GLY A 128 1.47 17.37 -8.15
N MET A 129 1.00 18.00 -9.22
CA MET A 129 -0.06 19.00 -9.15
C MET A 129 -1.38 18.39 -8.64
N TRP A 130 -1.76 17.23 -9.16
CA TRP A 130 -2.95 16.50 -8.74
C TRP A 130 -2.87 16.11 -7.27
N LEU A 131 -1.74 15.55 -6.82
CA LEU A 131 -1.50 15.20 -5.43
C LEU A 131 -1.61 16.43 -4.51
N ARG A 132 -1.01 17.57 -4.91
CA ARG A 132 -1.14 18.83 -4.17
C ARG A 132 -2.59 19.28 -4.04
N GLN A 133 -3.40 19.15 -5.09
CA GLN A 133 -4.83 19.49 -5.04
C GLN A 133 -5.60 18.56 -4.09
N LEU A 134 -5.33 17.25 -4.13
CA LEU A 134 -5.95 16.28 -3.23
C LEU A 134 -5.59 16.52 -1.75
N ASN A 135 -4.40 17.04 -1.49
CA ASN A 135 -3.92 17.30 -0.13
C ASN A 135 -4.44 18.61 0.49
N LYS A 136 -5.07 19.49 -0.31
CA LYS A 136 -5.69 20.73 0.21
C LYS A 136 -6.94 20.49 1.06
N SER A 137 -7.41 19.25 1.15
CA SER A 137 -8.64 18.95 1.91
C SER A 137 -8.34 18.82 3.39
N LYS A 138 -9.11 19.57 4.19
CA LYS A 138 -8.99 19.69 5.64
C LYS A 138 -8.83 18.32 6.29
N ILE A 139 -7.72 18.15 7.00
CA ILE A 139 -7.59 17.15 8.04
C ILE A 139 -8.46 17.69 9.18
N LEU A 140 -9.56 17.00 9.52
CA LEU A 140 -10.32 17.37 10.72
C LEU A 140 -9.34 17.31 11.91
N PRO A 141 -9.31 18.34 12.78
CA PRO A 141 -8.50 18.29 13.99
C PRO A 141 -8.83 17.00 14.75
N MET A 142 -7.82 16.28 15.22
CA MET A 142 -8.08 15.18 16.16
C MET A 142 -8.84 15.76 17.37
N PRO A 143 -9.95 15.15 17.80
CA PRO A 143 -10.60 15.50 19.06
C PRO A 143 -9.53 15.48 20.16
N ARG A 144 -9.29 16.64 20.79
CA ARG A 144 -8.33 16.72 21.88
C ARG A 144 -9.00 16.12 23.12
N PRO A 145 -8.40 15.12 23.78
CA PRO A 145 -8.95 14.59 25.02
C PRO A 145 -9.08 15.74 26.05
N GLY A 146 -10.31 16.10 26.42
CA GLY A 146 -10.59 17.14 27.43
C GLY A 146 -11.21 18.45 26.92
N LEU A 147 -11.63 18.55 25.66
CA LEU A 147 -12.51 19.63 25.19
C LEU A 147 -13.80 18.99 24.65
N ASP A 148 -14.92 19.24 25.33
CA ASP A 148 -16.24 18.92 24.78
C ASP A 148 -16.47 19.89 23.62
N ASP A 149 -16.62 19.34 22.40
CA ASP A 149 -16.76 20.09 21.14
C ASP A 149 -18.15 20.80 21.02
N ASP A 150 -18.75 21.20 22.13
CA ASP A 150 -20.03 21.94 22.16
C ASP A 150 -19.89 23.40 21.69
N ASP A 151 -18.66 23.90 21.49
CA ASP A 151 -18.37 25.29 21.08
C ASP A 151 -17.98 25.47 19.59
N LEU A 152 -18.15 24.44 18.73
CA LEU A 152 -17.75 24.49 17.32
C LEU A 152 -18.91 24.55 16.30
N LEU A 153 -20.13 24.87 16.76
CA LEU A 153 -21.28 25.24 15.90
C LEU A 153 -21.35 26.76 15.66
#